data_AF-W2RFT2-F1
#
_entry.id   AF-W2RFT2-F1
#
_cell.length_a   1.000
_cell.length_b   1.000
_cell.length_c   1.000
_cell.angle_alpha   90.00
_cell.angle_beta   90.00
_cell.angle_gamma   90.00
#
_symmetry.space_group_name_H-M   'P 1'
#
loop_
_entity.id
_entity.type
_entity.pdbx_description
1 polymer ?
#
loop_
_entity_poly.entity_id
_entity_poly.type
_entity_poly.pdbx_seq_one_letter_code
_entity_poly.pdbx_strand_id
1 'polypeptide(L)'
;MCELDFERIDTDKGTRLTLIDAESGVQFKSIRVKFQRLDELRRKQYVFHLTLWDPKKKKGSGSKERFRVGGVYEFRKIHSVHYFAEAAQGSLQSIDPGTDNRVQEVSVVEGNKRRSMNEGSSTIQCEDSLAMDDDEAKASAEGDDLL
;
A
#
# COMPACT_ATOMS: atom_id res chain seq x y z
N MET A 1 -3.32 -7.31 0.74
CA MET A 1 -3.28 -5.86 0.51
C MET A 1 -4.01 -5.16 1.65
N CYS A 2 -3.51 -4.02 2.13
CA CYS A 2 -4.17 -3.21 3.15
C CYS A 2 -4.97 -2.07 2.50
N GLU A 3 -6.19 -1.83 2.97
CA GLU A 3 -7.08 -0.80 2.45
C GLU A 3 -6.70 0.60 2.96
N LEU A 4 -6.22 1.48 2.08
CA LEU A 4 -5.89 2.86 2.43
C LEU A 4 -7.13 3.76 2.36
N ASP A 5 -7.92 3.61 1.31
CA ASP A 5 -9.13 4.40 1.06
C ASP A 5 -9.99 3.77 -0.04
N PHE A 6 -11.31 3.95 0.02
CA PHE A 6 -12.21 3.42 -0.99
C PHE A 6 -13.29 4.43 -1.39
N GLU A 7 -13.67 4.41 -2.67
CA GLU A 7 -14.72 5.27 -3.22
C GLU A 7 -15.75 4.43 -3.97
N ARG A 8 -17.03 4.80 -3.85
CA ARG A 8 -18.08 4.25 -4.71
C ARG A 8 -18.06 4.96 -6.05
N ILE A 9 -18.11 4.18 -7.12
CA ILE A 9 -18.19 4.74 -8.47
C ILE A 9 -19.61 5.27 -8.67
N ASP A 10 -19.77 6.50 -9.17
CA ASP A 10 -21.02 7.30 -9.28
C ASP A 10 -22.26 6.58 -9.84
N THR A 11 -22.09 5.43 -10.49
CA THR A 11 -23.20 4.62 -11.02
C THR A 11 -23.64 3.50 -10.08
N ASP A 12 -23.04 3.40 -8.89
CA ASP A 12 -23.27 2.34 -7.91
C ASP A 12 -23.04 0.93 -8.48
N LYS A 13 -22.16 0.85 -9.49
CA LYS A 13 -21.80 -0.37 -10.21
C LYS A 13 -20.50 -0.99 -9.68
N GLY A 14 -19.85 -0.36 -8.72
CA GLY A 14 -18.61 -0.85 -8.16
C GLY A 14 -17.98 0.07 -7.14
N THR A 15 -16.90 -0.41 -6.54
CA THR A 15 -16.07 0.29 -5.58
C THR A 15 -14.64 0.33 -6.09
N ARG A 16 -14.02 1.51 -6.10
CA ARG A 16 -12.59 1.65 -6.37
C ARG A 16 -11.85 1.68 -5.03
N LEU A 17 -10.94 0.75 -4.87
CA LEU A 17 -10.10 0.57 -3.69
C LEU A 17 -8.72 1.14 -3.96
N THR A 18 -8.16 1.79 -2.95
CA THR A 18 -6.78 2.25 -2.93
C THR A 18 -6.04 1.39 -1.94
N LEU A 19 -5.18 0.53 -2.45
CA LEU A 19 -4.54 -0.53 -1.69
C LEU A 19 -3.05 -0.23 -1.52
N ILE A 20 -2.54 -0.53 -0.34
CA ILE A 20 -1.10 -0.57 -0.06
C ILE A 20 -0.70 -2.00 0.31
N ASP A 21 0.60 -2.22 0.48
CA ASP A 21 1.11 -3.53 0.86
C ASP A 21 0.46 -4.05 2.16
N ALA A 22 0.25 -5.38 2.24
CA ALA A 22 -0.41 -6.02 3.37
C ALA A 22 0.37 -5.81 4.69
N GLU A 23 1.71 -5.82 4.63
CA GLU A 23 2.58 -5.63 5.79
C GLU A 23 2.39 -4.25 6.44
N SER A 24 1.97 -3.27 5.64
CA SER A 24 1.63 -1.93 6.11
C SER A 24 0.43 -1.92 7.08
N GLY A 25 -0.38 -2.99 7.10
CA GLY A 25 -1.52 -3.11 8.01
C GLY A 25 -1.15 -3.04 9.49
N VAL A 26 0.03 -3.56 9.88
CA VAL A 26 0.50 -3.52 11.29
C VAL A 26 0.71 -2.08 11.76
N GLN A 27 1.22 -1.23 10.89
CA GLN A 27 1.57 0.17 11.18
C GLN A 27 0.65 1.15 10.45
N PHE A 28 -0.59 0.74 10.16
CA PHE A 28 -1.49 1.46 9.26
C PHE A 28 -1.65 2.94 9.65
N LYS A 29 -1.84 3.24 10.95
CA LYS A 29 -2.00 4.62 11.43
C LYS A 29 -0.79 5.50 11.08
N SER A 30 0.42 5.01 11.33
CA SER A 30 1.67 5.72 11.05
C SER A 30 1.88 5.91 9.55
N ILE A 31 1.59 4.86 8.76
CA ILE A 31 1.73 4.90 7.30
C ILE A 31 0.72 5.87 6.69
N ARG A 32 -0.53 5.87 7.16
CA ARG A 32 -1.56 6.81 6.69
C ARG A 32 -1.15 8.27 6.90
N VAL A 33 -0.55 8.60 8.06
CA VAL A 33 -0.03 9.95 8.31
C VAL A 33 1.12 10.30 7.36
N LYS A 34 2.03 9.35 7.08
CA LYS A 34 3.10 9.56 6.08
C LYS A 34 2.53 9.81 4.69
N PHE A 35 1.53 9.02 4.27
CA PHE A 35 0.85 9.18 2.99
C PHE A 35 0.20 10.56 2.83
N GLN A 36 -0.41 11.09 3.88
CA GLN A 36 -1.02 12.43 3.84
C GLN A 36 -0.01 13.56 3.60
N ARG A 37 1.28 13.34 3.92
CA ARG A 37 2.36 14.32 3.71
C ARG A 37 3.00 14.24 2.33
N LEU A 38 2.76 13.15 1.58
CA LEU A 38 3.24 12.99 0.22
C LEU A 38 2.34 13.78 -0.75
N ASP A 39 2.92 14.38 -1.78
CA ASP A 39 2.15 14.88 -2.93
C ASP A 39 1.55 13.72 -3.74
N GLU A 40 0.63 14.06 -4.64
CA GLU A 40 -0.15 13.08 -5.37
C GLU A 40 0.68 12.12 -6.23
N LEU A 41 1.74 12.60 -6.89
CA LEU A 41 2.57 11.78 -7.76
C LEU A 41 3.34 10.75 -6.94
N ARG A 42 3.95 11.17 -5.82
CA ARG A 42 4.62 10.24 -4.90
C ARG A 42 3.66 9.24 -4.28
N ARG A 43 2.43 9.63 -3.94
CA ARG A 43 1.43 8.67 -3.42
C ARG A 43 1.11 7.56 -4.42
N LYS A 44 0.98 7.89 -5.72
CA LYS A 44 0.63 6.93 -6.78
C LYS A 44 1.63 5.77 -6.91
N GLN A 45 2.89 6.01 -6.60
CA GLN A 45 3.96 4.99 -6.67
C GLN A 45 3.82 3.88 -5.62
N TYR A 46 3.12 4.13 -4.52
CA TYR A 46 2.97 3.17 -3.42
C TYR A 46 1.59 2.53 -3.34
N VAL A 47 0.67 2.90 -4.24
CA VAL A 47 -0.69 2.39 -4.23
C VAL A 47 -0.97 1.50 -5.43
N PHE A 48 -1.80 0.49 -5.18
CA PHE A 48 -2.45 -0.29 -6.21
C PHE A 48 -3.94 0.08 -6.23
N HIS A 49 -4.45 0.54 -7.37
CA HIS A 49 -5.88 0.80 -7.53
C HIS A 49 -6.60 -0.44 -8.01
N LEU A 50 -7.57 -0.91 -7.24
CA LEU A 50 -8.40 -2.04 -7.62
C LEU A 50 -9.84 -1.59 -7.83
N THR A 51 -10.37 -1.79 -9.02
CA THR A 51 -11.80 -1.57 -9.28
C THR A 51 -12.57 -2.86 -9.06
N LEU A 52 -13.39 -2.91 -8.01
CA LEU A 52 -14.32 -4.00 -7.75
C LEU A 52 -15.69 -3.69 -8.36
N TRP A 53 -16.07 -4.42 -9.39
CA TRP A 53 -17.38 -4.31 -10.02
C TRP A 53 -18.41 -5.13 -9.27
N ASP A 54 -19.55 -4.53 -8.95
CA ASP A 54 -20.67 -5.22 -8.33
C ASP A 54 -21.31 -6.21 -9.30
N PRO A 55 -21.85 -7.34 -8.80
CA PRO A 55 -22.67 -8.20 -9.63
C PRO A 55 -23.91 -7.43 -10.10
N LYS A 56 -24.50 -7.86 -11.22
CA LYS A 56 -25.78 -7.32 -11.67
C LYS A 56 -26.80 -7.45 -10.53
N LYS A 57 -27.36 -6.32 -10.08
CA LYS A 57 -28.28 -6.26 -8.95
C LYS A 57 -29.45 -7.22 -9.16
N LYS A 58 -29.58 -8.24 -8.31
CA LYS A 58 -30.85 -8.95 -8.12
C LYS A 58 -31.77 -8.02 -7.32
N LYS A 59 -33.04 -7.93 -7.73
CA LYS A 59 -34.04 -7.05 -7.11
C LYS A 59 -34.09 -7.31 -5.59
N GLY A 60 -33.82 -6.30 -4.77
CA GLY A 60 -33.84 -6.40 -3.30
C GLY A 60 -32.49 -6.64 -2.59
N SER A 61 -31.38 -6.76 -3.32
CA SER A 61 -30.05 -6.86 -2.70
C SER A 61 -29.41 -5.47 -2.57
N GLY A 62 -29.34 -4.95 -1.35
CA GLY A 62 -28.50 -3.79 -1.02
C GLY A 62 -27.03 -4.21 -0.92
N SER A 63 -26.13 -3.42 -1.47
CA SER A 63 -24.69 -3.63 -1.32
C SER A 63 -24.28 -3.27 0.11
N LYS A 64 -23.98 -4.28 0.94
CA LYS A 64 -23.33 -4.05 2.24
C LYS A 64 -21.93 -3.50 1.99
N GLU A 65 -21.55 -2.46 2.72
CA GLU A 65 -20.17 -1.96 2.72
C GLU A 65 -19.23 -3.07 3.20
N ARG A 66 -18.33 -3.54 2.32
CA ARG A 66 -17.50 -4.74 2.56
C ARG A 66 -16.09 -4.41 3.05
N PHE A 67 -15.69 -3.14 2.97
CA PHE A 67 -14.32 -2.70 3.20
C PHE A 67 -14.25 -1.79 4.41
N ARG A 68 -13.16 -1.94 5.17
CA ARG A 68 -12.81 -1.06 6.29
C ARG A 68 -11.42 -0.51 6.01
N VAL A 69 -11.27 0.81 6.12
CA VAL A 69 -9.96 1.47 6.08
C VAL A 69 -9.04 0.85 7.13
N GLY A 70 -7.84 0.44 6.72
CA GLY A 70 -6.87 -0.30 7.52
C GLY A 70 -7.13 -1.82 7.61
N GLY A 71 -8.23 -2.32 7.04
CA GLY A 71 -8.46 -3.75 6.87
C GLY A 71 -7.47 -4.36 5.88
N VAL A 72 -7.11 -5.62 6.10
CA VAL A 72 -6.23 -6.37 5.20
C VAL A 72 -7.02 -7.45 4.49
N TYR A 73 -6.91 -7.47 3.17
CA TYR A 73 -7.70 -8.32 2.30
C TYR A 73 -6.81 -9.12 1.35
N GLU A 74 -7.19 -10.37 1.13
CA GLU A 74 -6.70 -11.18 0.03
C GLU A 74 -7.66 -11.02 -1.16
N PHE A 75 -7.11 -10.62 -2.30
CA PHE A 75 -7.85 -10.48 -3.56
C PHE A 75 -7.38 -11.55 -4.54
N ARG A 76 -8.30 -12.37 -5.06
CA ARG A 76 -8.02 -13.45 -6.01
C ARG A 76 -8.66 -13.17 -7.36
N LYS A 77 -8.04 -13.67 -8.44
CA LYS A 77 -8.54 -13.56 -9.82
C LYS A 77 -8.72 -12.09 -10.27
N ILE A 78 -7.77 -11.22 -9.92
CA ILE A 78 -7.72 -9.86 -10.45
C ILE A 78 -7.45 -9.94 -11.97
N HIS A 79 -8.25 -9.21 -12.73
CA HIS A 79 -8.18 -9.08 -14.18
C HIS A 79 -7.59 -7.73 -14.57
N SER A 80 -7.16 -7.63 -15.83
CA SER A 80 -6.68 -6.39 -16.45
C SER A 80 -5.64 -5.68 -15.58
N VAL A 81 -4.64 -6.40 -15.08
CA VAL A 81 -3.55 -5.79 -14.31
C VAL A 81 -2.65 -5.03 -15.27
N HIS A 82 -2.50 -3.73 -15.05
CA HIS A 82 -1.69 -2.87 -15.90
C HIS A 82 -1.14 -1.70 -15.09
N TYR A 83 -0.14 -1.02 -15.65
CA TYR A 83 0.43 0.20 -15.09
C TYR A 83 0.04 1.37 -16.00
N PHE A 84 -0.70 2.35 -15.47
CA PHE A 84 -1.19 3.50 -16.23
C PHE A 84 -1.25 4.74 -15.35
N ALA A 85 -0.91 5.90 -15.92
CA ALA A 85 -0.86 7.19 -15.22
C ALA A 85 -0.13 7.11 -13.87
N GLU A 86 1.03 6.45 -13.89
CA GLU A 86 1.96 6.28 -12.75
C GLU A 86 1.46 5.43 -11.58
N ALA A 87 0.31 4.76 -11.73
CA ALA A 87 -0.23 3.86 -10.73
C ALA A 87 -0.45 2.45 -11.30
N ALA A 88 -0.21 1.44 -10.46
CA ALA A 88 -0.59 0.08 -10.78
C ALA A 88 -2.11 -0.08 -10.57
N GLN A 89 -2.78 -0.71 -11.53
CA GLN A 89 -4.23 -0.82 -11.56
C GLN A 89 -4.68 -2.24 -11.89
N GLY A 90 -5.86 -2.61 -11.41
CA GLY A 90 -6.52 -3.87 -11.74
C GLY A 90 -8.03 -3.78 -11.59
N SER A 91 -8.72 -4.83 -12.03
CA SER A 91 -10.18 -4.94 -11.92
C SER A 91 -10.58 -6.31 -11.42
N LEU A 92 -11.62 -6.37 -10.60
CA LEU A 92 -12.19 -7.62 -10.11
C LEU A 92 -13.71 -7.55 -10.28
N GLN A 93 -14.31 -8.61 -10.79
CA GLN A 93 -15.77 -8.74 -10.79
C GLN A 93 -16.19 -9.54 -9.56
N SER A 94 -16.97 -8.90 -8.68
CA SER A 94 -17.57 -9.57 -7.54
C SER A 94 -18.65 -10.55 -8.01
N ILE A 95 -18.69 -11.71 -7.36
CA ILE A 95 -19.75 -12.71 -7.52
C ILE A 95 -20.78 -12.53 -6.39
N ASP A 96 -21.89 -13.25 -6.47
CA ASP A 96 -22.90 -13.35 -5.43
C ASP A 96 -22.28 -13.36 -4.00
N PRO A 97 -22.68 -12.43 -3.11
CA PRO A 97 -22.04 -12.17 -1.81
C PRO A 97 -21.87 -13.38 -0.86
N GLY A 98 -22.64 -14.46 -1.05
CA GLY A 98 -22.56 -15.67 -0.23
C GLY A 98 -21.56 -16.72 -0.74
N THR A 99 -21.02 -16.54 -1.95
CA THR A 99 -20.12 -17.51 -2.60
C THR A 99 -18.80 -16.90 -3.07
N ASP A 100 -18.67 -15.59 -2.93
CA ASP A 100 -17.53 -14.85 -3.44
C ASP A 100 -16.31 -15.01 -2.52
N ASN A 101 -15.51 -16.04 -2.77
CA ASN A 101 -14.23 -16.26 -2.09
C ASN A 101 -13.07 -15.50 -2.75
N ARG A 102 -13.36 -14.54 -3.64
CA ARG A 102 -12.33 -13.74 -4.32
C ARG A 102 -11.84 -12.58 -3.47
N VAL A 103 -12.60 -12.19 -2.45
CA VAL A 103 -12.25 -11.13 -1.51
C VAL A 103 -12.46 -11.67 -0.11
N GLN A 104 -11.39 -11.74 0.68
CA GLN A 104 -11.46 -12.21 2.07
C GLN A 104 -10.68 -11.26 2.97
N GLU A 105 -11.30 -10.79 4.06
CA GLU A 105 -10.57 -10.09 5.11
C GLU A 105 -9.71 -11.11 5.86
N VAL A 106 -8.42 -10.80 6.02
CA VAL A 106 -7.43 -11.66 6.67
C VAL A 106 -6.91 -10.91 7.90
N SER A 107 -6.79 -11.60 9.02
CA SER A 107 -6.10 -11.03 10.18
C SER A 107 -4.62 -10.85 9.84
N VAL A 108 -4.07 -9.69 10.14
CA VAL A 108 -2.63 -9.47 10.05
C VAL A 108 -1.99 -10.36 11.12
N VAL A 109 -1.39 -11.47 10.68
CA VAL A 109 -0.62 -12.33 11.59
C VAL A 109 0.59 -11.51 12.01
N GLU A 110 0.61 -11.07 13.28
CA GLU A 110 1.82 -10.55 13.89
C GLU A 110 2.92 -11.59 13.67
N GLY A 111 3.99 -11.16 13.01
CA GLY A 111 4.93 -12.03 12.31
C GLY A 111 5.27 -13.30 13.08
N ASN A 112 5.24 -14.43 12.39
CA ASN A 112 5.69 -15.72 12.90
C ASN A 112 6.95 -15.53 13.75
N LYS A 113 6.84 -15.85 15.04
CA LYS A 113 7.99 -16.13 15.91
C LYS A 113 8.80 -17.21 15.19
N ARG A 114 9.94 -16.83 14.62
CA ARG A 114 10.85 -17.74 13.91
C ARG A 114 10.99 -19.01 14.77
N ARG A 115 10.66 -20.18 14.21
CA ARG A 115 11.06 -21.45 14.83
C ARG A 115 12.58 -21.47 14.81
N SER A 116 13.18 -21.03 15.92
CA SER A 116 14.59 -21.19 16.20
C SER A 116 14.83 -22.63 16.62
N MET A 117 15.57 -23.38 15.81
CA MET A 117 16.40 -24.51 16.25
C MET A 117 17.65 -24.58 15.36
N ASN A 118 18.79 -24.22 15.98
CA ASN A 118 20.19 -24.66 15.83
C ASN A 118 20.79 -24.83 14.42
N GLU A 119 22.01 -24.38 14.08
CA GLU A 119 23.15 -23.82 14.82
C GLU A 119 24.10 -23.26 13.73
N GLY A 120 24.72 -22.10 13.94
CA GLY A 120 25.61 -21.50 12.94
C GLY A 120 25.88 -20.03 13.22
N SER A 121 26.79 -19.80 14.18
CA SER A 121 27.37 -18.51 14.55
C SER A 121 27.70 -17.62 13.35
N SER A 122 27.15 -16.40 13.33
CA SER A 122 27.91 -15.17 13.08
C SER A 122 27.03 -13.94 13.37
N THR A 123 27.52 -13.14 14.31
CA THR A 123 26.98 -11.84 14.69
C THR A 123 27.08 -10.88 13.51
N ILE A 124 25.97 -10.26 13.10
CA ILE A 124 26.00 -9.02 12.32
C ILE A 124 25.13 -8.01 13.06
N GLN A 125 25.78 -6.99 13.58
CA GLN A 125 25.16 -5.81 14.19
C GLN A 125 24.61 -4.95 13.05
N CYS A 126 23.31 -4.63 13.09
CA CYS A 126 22.74 -3.59 12.24
C CYS A 126 22.92 -2.27 12.98
N GLU A 127 23.99 -1.55 12.65
CA GLU A 127 24.16 -0.17 13.07
C GLU A 127 23.44 0.78 12.11
N ASP A 128 22.64 1.61 12.75
CA ASP A 128 21.74 2.64 12.26
C ASP A 128 22.58 3.83 11.78
N SER A 129 22.51 4.22 10.50
CA SER A 129 23.10 5.47 10.01
C SER A 129 22.55 5.84 8.63
N LEU A 130 21.56 6.73 8.60
CA LEU A 130 21.38 7.66 7.49
C LEU A 130 21.36 9.08 8.08
N ALA A 131 22.53 9.57 8.46
CA ALA A 131 22.79 10.99 8.60
C ALA A 131 22.86 11.58 7.19
N MET A 132 22.08 12.63 6.91
CA MET A 132 22.25 13.45 5.73
C MET A 132 23.20 14.58 6.10
N ASP A 133 24.42 14.54 5.57
CA ASP A 133 25.38 15.63 5.70
C ASP A 133 24.94 16.80 4.80
N ASP A 134 24.56 17.90 5.45
CA ASP A 134 24.51 19.23 4.87
C ASP A 134 25.96 19.74 4.74
N ASP A 135 26.50 19.81 3.52
CA ASP A 135 27.81 20.43 3.29
C ASP A 135 27.65 21.81 2.65
N GLU A 136 27.66 22.81 3.54
CA GLU A 136 27.83 24.23 3.28
C GLU A 136 29.33 24.52 3.11
N ALA A 137 29.81 24.62 1.86
CA ALA A 137 31.17 25.09 1.61
C ALA A 137 31.18 26.60 1.32
N LYS A 138 31.62 27.39 2.31
CA LYS A 138 31.96 28.81 2.16
C LYS A 138 33.36 29.09 2.73
N ALA A 139 34.09 29.96 2.01
CA ALA A 139 35.33 30.68 2.34
C ALA A 139 36.65 29.90 2.11
N SER A 140 37.76 30.50 1.66
CA SER A 140 38.25 31.88 1.84
C SER A 140 39.23 32.35 0.74
N ALA A 141 39.50 33.65 0.75
CA ALA A 141 40.37 34.41 -0.14
C ALA A 141 41.88 34.40 0.28
N GLU A 142 42.67 35.18 -0.49
CA GLU A 142 44.11 35.51 -0.40
C GLU A 142 45.01 34.52 -1.16
N GLY A 143 45.89 34.89 -2.10
CA GLY A 143 46.45 36.15 -2.58
C GLY A 143 47.90 35.83 -2.96
N ASP A 144 48.32 36.07 -4.20
CA ASP A 144 49.76 36.18 -4.51
C ASP A 144 50.01 36.93 -5.82
N ASP A 145 51.02 37.79 -5.73
CA ASP A 145 51.47 38.86 -6.61
C ASP A 145 52.59 38.35 -7.56
N LEU A 146 52.88 39.13 -8.60
CA LEU A 146 54.09 39.13 -9.47
C LEU A 146 54.27 38.01 -10.52
N LEU A 147 54.04 38.32 -11.81
CA LEU A 147 55.02 38.88 -12.77
C LEU A 147 54.41 39.05 -14.18
#